data_AF-A0A086LD10-F1
#
_entry.id   AF-A0A086LD10-F1
#
_cell.length_a   1.000
_cell.length_b   1.000
_cell.length_c   1.000
_cell.angle_alpha   90.00
_cell.angle_beta   90.00
_cell.angle_gamma   90.00
#
_symmetry.space_group_name_H-M   'P 1'
#
loop_
_entity.id
_entity.type
_entity.pdbx_description
1 polymer ?
#
loop_
_entity_poly.entity_id
_entity_poly.type
_entity_poly.pdbx_seq_one_letter_code
_entity_poly.pdbx_strand_id
1 'polypeptide(L)'
;MERNKLERRKSLTHPSLLDRSLQKSKQEVSLSIFAFLFSEIVQYCLSSAKKGYRMEDRLHELGLRVGYKILDLLVYRERHKKREIKVLSILTFVSTCVWRYLFGHSGELLKAQDSELEYMINDKQLLLNKFISIPRDMNHVNCGAFAAGIIEGILCSAEFPAAVSAHTVEDTPNSKSTTFLIKFLPEVIERQKRLGGGGVTG
;
A
#
# COMPACT_ATOMS: atom_id res chain seq x y z
N MET A 1 15.54 58.82 -14.85
CA MET A 1 16.57 57.76 -14.72
C MET A 1 16.57 57.02 -13.36
N GLU A 2 15.69 57.34 -12.41
CA GLU A 2 15.70 56.73 -11.05
C GLU A 2 14.70 55.58 -10.81
N ARG A 3 13.68 55.38 -11.66
CA ARG A 3 12.68 54.32 -11.43
C ARG A 3 13.21 52.90 -11.64
N ASN A 4 14.28 52.72 -12.43
CA ASN A 4 14.87 51.41 -12.71
C ASN A 4 15.86 50.90 -11.63
N LYS A 5 16.19 51.71 -10.62
CA LYS A 5 17.06 51.28 -9.51
C LYS A 5 16.29 50.60 -8.38
N LEU A 6 14.98 50.81 -8.26
CA LEU A 6 14.16 50.23 -7.19
C LEU A 6 13.78 48.76 -7.48
N GLU A 7 13.61 48.38 -8.75
CA GLU A 7 13.29 46.98 -9.11
C GLU A 7 14.49 46.02 -9.05
N ARG A 8 15.72 46.54 -9.10
CA ARG A 8 16.95 45.72 -9.00
C ARG A 8 17.34 45.32 -7.58
N ARG A 9 16.56 45.73 -6.58
CA ARG A 9 16.69 45.28 -5.17
C ARG A 9 15.64 44.22 -4.80
N LYS A 10 15.19 43.37 -5.72
CA LYS A 10 14.64 42.07 -5.33
C LYS A 10 15.80 41.14 -4.95
N SER A 11 16.29 41.39 -3.74
CA SER A 11 16.84 40.39 -2.82
C SER A 11 17.54 39.18 -3.44
N LEU A 12 18.88 39.19 -3.37
CA LEU A 12 19.74 38.00 -3.30
C LEU A 12 19.51 37.21 -1.98
N THR A 13 18.32 37.27 -1.39
CA THR A 13 17.97 36.40 -0.27
C THR A 13 17.79 35.01 -0.86
N HIS A 14 18.67 34.09 -0.49
CA HIS A 14 18.33 32.68 -0.55
C HIS A 14 16.89 32.52 -0.04
N PRO A 15 16.01 31.80 -0.77
CA PRO A 15 14.65 31.56 -0.29
C PRO A 15 14.76 31.08 1.15
N SER A 16 14.01 31.73 2.04
CA SER A 16 13.97 31.33 3.44
C SER A 16 13.76 29.82 3.49
N LEU A 17 14.42 29.11 4.42
CA LEU A 17 14.16 27.68 4.60
C LEU A 17 12.66 27.39 4.81
N LEU A 18 11.91 28.39 5.28
CA LEU A 18 10.46 28.38 5.48
C LEU A 18 9.66 28.55 4.16
N ASP A 19 10.24 29.19 3.15
CA ASP A 19 9.64 29.37 1.82
C ASP A 19 9.90 28.16 0.90
N ARG A 20 10.80 27.25 1.32
CA ARG A 20 11.06 26.02 0.58
C ARG A 20 9.89 25.06 0.76
N SER A 21 9.19 24.75 -0.32
CA SER A 21 8.17 23.70 -0.30
C SER A 21 8.76 22.41 0.30
N LEU A 22 8.12 21.91 1.36
CA LEU A 22 8.45 20.62 1.97
C LEU A 22 8.22 19.45 1.01
N GLN A 23 7.51 19.69 -0.10
CA GLN A 23 7.35 18.70 -1.17
C GLN A 23 8.67 18.53 -1.92
N LYS A 24 9.51 17.61 -1.42
CA LYS A 24 10.59 17.03 -2.24
C LYS A 24 9.96 16.35 -3.45
N SER A 25 10.51 16.61 -4.64
CA SER A 25 10.11 15.92 -5.87
C SER A 25 10.26 14.41 -5.71
N LYS A 26 9.43 13.64 -6.44
CA LYS A 26 9.53 12.19 -6.49
C LYS A 26 10.92 11.82 -6.99
N GLN A 27 11.73 11.21 -6.13
CA GLN A 27 13.01 10.64 -6.53
C GLN A 27 12.78 9.20 -6.96
N GLU A 28 13.21 8.87 -8.17
CA GLU A 28 13.10 7.52 -8.69
C GLU A 28 14.39 6.75 -8.40
N VAL A 29 14.22 5.52 -7.95
CA VAL A 29 15.32 4.59 -7.67
C VAL A 29 15.18 3.43 -8.64
N SER A 30 16.31 2.87 -9.10
CA SER A 30 16.29 1.70 -9.98
C SER A 30 15.54 0.53 -9.33
N LEU A 31 14.65 -0.09 -10.09
CA LEU A 31 13.89 -1.27 -9.67
C LEU A 31 14.81 -2.41 -9.24
N SER A 32 15.99 -2.55 -9.85
CA SER A 32 16.96 -3.58 -9.51
C SER A 32 17.48 -3.46 -8.07
N ILE A 33 17.65 -2.24 -7.56
CA ILE A 33 18.10 -2.01 -6.18
C ILE A 33 17.04 -2.50 -5.20
N PHE A 34 15.77 -2.19 -5.47
CA PHE A 34 14.66 -2.71 -4.68
C PHE A 34 14.57 -4.23 -4.74
N ALA A 35 14.72 -4.83 -5.94
CA ALA A 35 14.72 -6.27 -6.12
C ALA A 35 15.80 -6.97 -5.28
N PHE A 36 17.05 -6.49 -5.32
CA PHE A 36 18.13 -7.06 -4.52
C PHE A 36 17.90 -6.90 -3.02
N LEU A 37 17.47 -5.72 -2.57
CA LEU A 37 17.15 -5.49 -1.17
C LEU A 37 16.01 -6.42 -0.70
N PHE A 38 14.96 -6.55 -1.50
CA PHE A 38 13.82 -7.39 -1.17
C PHE A 38 14.20 -8.88 -1.15
N SER A 39 15.04 -9.33 -2.09
CA SER A 39 15.58 -10.70 -2.09
C SER A 39 16.33 -11.02 -0.80
N GLU A 40 17.16 -10.10 -0.30
CA GLU A 40 17.87 -10.28 0.96
C GLU A 40 16.93 -10.24 2.18
N ILE A 41 15.88 -9.41 2.17
CA ILE A 41 14.85 -9.43 3.22
C ILE A 41 14.15 -10.80 3.27
N VAL A 42 13.81 -11.35 2.11
CA VAL A 42 13.19 -12.68 1.96
C VAL A 42 14.14 -13.76 2.49
N GLN A 43 15.40 -13.76 2.08
CA GLN A 43 16.44 -14.67 2.58
C GLN A 43 16.69 -14.55 4.09
N TYR A 44 16.70 -13.34 4.63
CA TYR A 44 16.82 -13.09 6.07
C TYR A 44 15.62 -13.67 6.83
N CYS A 45 14.41 -13.47 6.33
CA CYS A 45 13.21 -14.03 6.95
C CYS A 45 13.20 -15.57 6.87
N LEU A 46 13.72 -16.16 5.79
CA LEU A 46 13.88 -17.62 5.64
C LEU A 46 14.87 -18.20 6.66
N SER A 47 16.06 -17.61 6.75
CA SER A 47 17.14 -18.11 7.63
C SER A 47 16.87 -17.88 9.12
N SER A 48 16.12 -16.84 9.45
CA SER A 48 15.80 -16.48 10.84
C SER A 48 14.52 -17.14 11.37
N ALA A 49 13.78 -17.86 10.53
CA ALA A 49 12.56 -18.57 10.93
C ALA A 49 12.91 -19.74 11.87
N LYS A 50 12.45 -19.66 13.12
CA LYS A 50 12.52 -20.77 14.09
C LYS A 50 11.56 -21.88 13.64
N LYS A 51 11.84 -23.14 14.00
CA LYS A 51 10.88 -24.26 13.78
C LYS A 51 9.50 -23.87 14.30
N GLY A 52 8.51 -23.82 13.41
CA GLY A 52 7.12 -23.47 13.70
C GLY A 52 6.71 -22.01 13.47
N TYR A 53 7.65 -21.10 13.18
CA TYR A 53 7.31 -19.73 12.76
C TYR A 53 7.25 -19.65 11.24
N ARG A 54 6.14 -19.14 10.71
CA ARG A 54 6.00 -18.94 9.26
C ARG A 54 6.79 -17.71 8.84
N MET A 55 7.57 -17.84 7.78
CA MET A 55 8.33 -16.73 7.21
C MET A 55 7.39 -15.59 6.77
N GLU A 56 6.22 -15.97 6.25
CA GLU A 56 5.18 -15.08 5.76
C GLU A 56 4.71 -14.10 6.84
N ASP A 57 4.63 -14.53 8.10
CA ASP A 57 4.19 -13.68 9.22
C ASP A 57 5.18 -12.53 9.47
N ARG A 58 6.48 -12.81 9.38
CA ARG A 58 7.52 -11.76 9.49
C ARG A 58 7.49 -10.81 8.30
N LEU A 59 7.32 -11.37 7.11
CA LEU A 59 7.23 -10.57 5.90
C LEU A 59 5.99 -9.66 5.92
N HIS A 60 4.86 -10.17 6.44
CA HIS A 60 3.65 -9.41 6.70
C HIS A 60 3.89 -8.28 7.71
N GLU A 61 4.56 -8.55 8.83
CA GLU A 61 4.88 -7.53 9.83
C GLU A 61 5.74 -6.38 9.26
N LEU A 62 6.73 -6.71 8.42
CA LEU A 62 7.52 -5.70 7.72
C LEU A 62 6.66 -4.85 6.77
N GLY A 63 5.74 -5.50 6.04
CA GLY A 63 4.77 -4.82 5.19
C GLY A 63 3.86 -3.87 5.95
N LEU A 64 3.37 -4.30 7.12
CA LEU A 64 2.48 -3.53 7.98
C LEU A 64 3.12 -2.22 8.45
N ARG A 65 4.40 -2.25 8.84
CA ARG A 65 5.16 -1.04 9.20
C ARG A 65 5.30 -0.07 8.03
N VAL A 66 5.42 -0.59 6.80
CA VAL A 66 5.47 0.21 5.57
C VAL A 66 4.10 0.81 5.28
N GLY A 67 3.02 0.04 5.43
CA GLY A 67 1.64 0.47 5.27
C GLY A 67 1.28 1.69 6.13
N TYR A 68 1.64 1.66 7.41
CA TYR A 68 1.44 2.80 8.33
C TYR A 68 2.03 4.11 7.81
N LYS A 69 3.24 4.07 7.24
CA LYS A 69 3.92 5.26 6.74
C LYS A 69 3.39 5.75 5.39
N ILE A 70 2.92 4.81 4.55
CA ILE A 70 2.45 5.13 3.20
C ILE A 70 1.14 5.92 3.23
N LEU A 71 0.22 5.58 4.15
CA LEU A 71 -1.08 6.25 4.23
C LEU A 71 -0.90 7.76 4.39
N ASP A 72 -0.16 8.19 5.41
CA ASP A 72 0.04 9.62 5.71
C ASP A 72 0.75 10.35 4.57
N LEU A 73 1.76 9.71 3.97
CA LEU A 73 2.52 10.26 2.86
C LEU A 73 1.61 10.53 1.65
N LEU A 74 0.80 9.55 1.26
CA LEU A 74 -0.05 9.65 0.06
C LEU A 74 -1.28 10.52 0.29
N VAL A 75 -1.85 10.53 1.49
CA VAL A 75 -2.94 11.46 1.83
C VAL A 75 -2.47 12.91 1.73
N TYR A 76 -1.24 13.18 2.18
CA TYR A 76 -0.64 14.52 2.10
C TYR A 76 -0.30 14.93 0.66
N ARG A 77 0.27 14.01 -0.15
CA ARG A 77 0.74 14.31 -1.50
C ARG A 77 -0.35 14.33 -2.56
N GLU A 78 -1.26 13.36 -2.53
CA GLU A 78 -2.14 13.05 -3.67
C GLU A 78 -3.63 13.38 -3.41
N ARG A 79 -4.05 13.56 -2.16
CA ARG A 79 -5.49 13.59 -1.79
C ARG A 79 -5.99 14.90 -1.18
N HIS A 80 -5.25 16.00 -1.31
CA HIS A 80 -5.60 17.28 -0.68
C HIS A 80 -5.97 17.13 0.82
N LYS A 81 -5.32 16.19 1.53
CA LYS A 81 -5.56 15.91 2.96
C LYS A 81 -6.97 15.38 3.28
N LYS A 82 -7.69 14.80 2.31
CA LYS A 82 -9.00 14.17 2.54
C LYS A 82 -8.82 12.75 3.12
N ARG A 83 -9.43 12.52 4.29
CA ARG A 83 -9.51 11.20 4.92
C ARG A 83 -10.74 10.44 4.42
N GLU A 84 -10.55 9.18 4.04
CA GLU A 84 -11.65 8.30 3.62
C GLU A 84 -12.41 7.79 4.84
N ILE A 85 -13.75 7.82 4.76
CA ILE A 85 -14.65 7.35 5.83
C ILE A 85 -15.48 6.13 5.42
N LYS A 86 -15.50 5.80 4.12
CA LYS A 86 -16.26 4.67 3.57
C LYS A 86 -15.33 3.53 3.18
N VAL A 87 -15.75 2.30 3.46
CA VAL A 87 -14.99 1.07 3.14
C VAL A 87 -14.61 1.00 1.66
N LEU A 88 -15.57 1.19 0.76
CA LEU A 88 -15.28 1.17 -0.69
C LEU A 88 -14.30 2.28 -1.12
N SER A 89 -14.37 3.45 -0.50
CA SER A 89 -13.49 4.57 -0.83
C SER A 89 -12.05 4.31 -0.42
N ILE A 90 -11.81 3.77 0.79
CA ILE A 90 -10.46 3.41 1.24
C ILE A 90 -9.89 2.22 0.45
N LEU A 91 -10.71 1.21 0.14
CA LEU A 91 -10.26 0.08 -0.68
C LEU A 91 -9.92 0.49 -2.11
N THR A 92 -10.73 1.38 -2.71
CA THR A 92 -10.43 1.95 -4.04
C THR A 92 -9.15 2.78 -4.00
N PHE A 93 -8.93 3.55 -2.92
CA PHE A 93 -7.68 4.26 -2.73
C PHE A 93 -6.46 3.32 -2.69
N VAL A 94 -6.57 2.20 -1.96
CA VAL A 94 -5.52 1.19 -1.91
C VAL A 94 -5.29 0.54 -3.29
N SER A 95 -6.33 0.02 -3.93
CA SER A 95 -6.19 -0.71 -5.20
C SER A 95 -5.75 0.18 -6.37
N THR A 96 -5.97 1.50 -6.30
CA THR A 96 -5.60 2.42 -7.39
C THR A 96 -4.38 3.28 -7.05
N CYS A 97 -4.49 4.17 -6.06
CA CYS A 97 -3.48 5.18 -5.77
C CYS A 97 -2.24 4.56 -5.13
N VAL A 98 -2.43 3.76 -4.08
CA VAL A 98 -1.32 3.09 -3.38
C VAL A 98 -0.64 2.10 -4.32
N TRP A 99 -1.43 1.26 -5.01
CA TRP A 99 -0.89 0.26 -5.93
C TRP A 99 -0.10 0.89 -7.09
N ARG A 100 -0.62 1.96 -7.69
CA ARG A 100 0.11 2.68 -8.74
C ARG A 100 1.39 3.34 -8.22
N TYR A 101 1.36 3.84 -6.98
CA TYR A 101 2.54 4.44 -6.37
C TYR A 101 3.63 3.40 -6.08
N LEU A 102 3.26 2.20 -5.63
CA LEU A 102 4.21 1.14 -5.25
C LEU A 102 4.66 0.27 -6.42
N PHE A 103 3.72 -0.13 -7.28
CA PHE A 103 3.92 -1.15 -8.30
C PHE A 103 3.72 -0.64 -9.73
N GLY A 104 3.28 0.61 -9.91
CA GLY A 104 3.13 1.23 -11.23
C GLY A 104 1.85 0.87 -11.99
N HIS A 105 1.00 -0.01 -11.45
CA HIS A 105 -0.31 -0.36 -12.01
C HIS A 105 -1.38 -0.41 -10.91
N SER A 106 -2.64 -0.57 -11.29
CA SER A 106 -3.76 -0.73 -10.33
C SER A 106 -4.09 -2.21 -10.13
N GLY A 107 -4.64 -2.55 -8.97
CA GLY A 107 -5.26 -3.85 -8.70
C GLY A 107 -6.77 -3.81 -8.97
N GLU A 108 -7.36 -4.99 -9.12
CA GLU A 108 -8.80 -5.17 -9.33
C GLU A 108 -9.50 -5.37 -7.98
N LEU A 109 -10.38 -4.46 -7.60
CA LEU A 109 -11.16 -4.56 -6.35
C LEU A 109 -12.44 -5.36 -6.59
N LEU A 110 -12.64 -6.41 -5.80
CA LEU A 110 -13.79 -7.30 -5.84
C LEU A 110 -14.44 -7.40 -4.45
N LYS A 111 -15.75 -7.63 -4.41
CA LYS A 111 -16.49 -7.93 -3.17
C LYS A 111 -16.75 -9.43 -3.12
N ALA A 112 -16.56 -10.07 -1.96
CA ALA A 112 -16.91 -11.47 -1.80
C ALA A 112 -18.43 -11.67 -1.96
N GLN A 113 -18.83 -12.78 -2.58
CA GLN A 113 -20.26 -13.08 -2.81
C GLN A 113 -20.94 -13.55 -1.52
N ASP A 114 -20.21 -14.33 -0.71
CA ASP A 114 -20.77 -15.05 0.44
C ASP A 114 -20.57 -14.34 1.78
N SER A 115 -19.90 -13.17 1.80
CA SER A 115 -19.59 -12.46 3.03
C SER A 115 -19.57 -10.95 2.84
N GLU A 116 -20.30 -10.23 3.70
CA GLU A 116 -20.28 -8.77 3.74
C GLU A 116 -19.01 -8.19 4.37
N LEU A 117 -18.26 -9.02 5.10
CA LEU A 117 -17.02 -8.63 5.78
C LEU A 117 -15.81 -8.72 4.86
N GLU A 118 -15.95 -9.37 3.70
CA GLU A 118 -14.82 -9.80 2.88
C GLU A 118 -14.78 -9.07 1.54
N TYR A 119 -13.60 -8.55 1.25
CA TYR A 119 -13.24 -7.88 0.01
C TYR A 119 -11.95 -8.49 -0.52
N MET A 120 -11.70 -8.35 -1.81
CA MET A 120 -10.53 -8.92 -2.45
C MET A 120 -9.87 -7.88 -3.35
N ILE A 121 -8.55 -7.81 -3.36
CA ILE A 121 -7.79 -7.08 -4.37
C ILE A 121 -7.00 -8.12 -5.16
N ASN A 122 -7.24 -8.21 -6.47
CA ASN A 122 -6.49 -9.12 -7.35
C ASN A 122 -5.39 -8.37 -8.11
N ASP A 123 -4.23 -9.00 -8.21
CA ASP A 123 -3.04 -8.49 -8.88
C ASP A 123 -2.41 -9.56 -9.76
N LYS A 124 -2.46 -9.36 -11.08
CA LYS A 124 -1.90 -10.27 -12.09
C LYS A 124 -0.42 -10.04 -12.38
N GLN A 125 0.17 -8.97 -11.87
CA GLN A 125 1.51 -8.51 -12.23
C GLN A 125 2.38 -8.16 -11.02
N LEU A 126 2.04 -8.70 -9.84
CA LEU A 126 2.70 -8.37 -8.58
C LEU A 126 4.23 -8.49 -8.68
N LEU A 127 4.90 -7.34 -8.65
CA LEU A 127 6.34 -7.23 -8.87
C LEU A 127 7.17 -8.04 -7.85
N LEU A 128 6.63 -8.23 -6.64
CA LEU A 128 7.32 -8.93 -5.55
C LEU A 128 7.64 -10.39 -5.88
N ASN A 129 6.79 -11.07 -6.67
CA ASN A 129 6.99 -12.46 -7.03
C ASN A 129 7.91 -12.63 -8.25
N LYS A 130 8.16 -11.56 -9.01
CA LYS A 130 8.92 -11.59 -10.26
C LYS A 130 10.44 -11.63 -10.05
N PHE A 131 10.93 -11.08 -8.94
CA PHE A 131 12.36 -10.86 -8.71
C PHE A 131 12.99 -11.78 -7.68
N ILE A 132 12.25 -12.77 -7.19
CA ILE A 132 12.71 -13.71 -6.18
C ILE A 132 12.98 -15.08 -6.81
N SER A 133 14.23 -15.52 -6.76
CA SER A 133 14.61 -16.89 -7.13
C SER A 133 14.47 -17.76 -5.88
N ILE A 134 13.27 -18.26 -5.61
CA ILE A 134 13.06 -19.17 -4.48
C ILE A 134 13.69 -20.54 -4.84
N PRO A 135 14.48 -21.16 -3.94
CA PRO A 135 15.00 -22.51 -4.17
C PRO A 135 13.87 -23.49 -4.50
N ARG A 136 14.10 -24.43 -5.42
CA ARG A 136 13.07 -25.36 -5.94
C ARG A 136 12.38 -26.18 -4.84
N ASP A 137 13.06 -26.35 -3.72
CA ASP A 137 12.62 -27.11 -2.56
C ASP A 137 11.61 -26.31 -1.69
N MET A 138 11.44 -25.01 -1.97
CA MET A 138 10.59 -24.06 -1.23
C MET A 138 9.52 -23.42 -2.13
N ASN A 139 8.87 -24.20 -3.00
CA ASN A 139 7.84 -23.75 -3.95
C ASN A 139 6.57 -23.10 -3.34
N HIS A 140 6.50 -22.87 -2.02
CA HIS A 140 5.33 -22.38 -1.30
C HIS A 140 5.52 -21.03 -0.59
N VAL A 141 6.61 -20.30 -0.84
CA VAL A 141 6.79 -18.97 -0.22
C VAL A 141 5.92 -17.93 -0.93
N ASN A 142 4.90 -17.42 -0.23
CA ASN A 142 4.06 -16.34 -0.74
C ASN A 142 4.61 -14.96 -0.33
N CYS A 143 5.45 -14.37 -1.16
CA CYS A 143 5.96 -13.01 -0.94
C CYS A 143 4.88 -11.93 -1.02
N GLY A 144 3.69 -12.27 -1.51
CA GLY A 144 2.49 -11.45 -1.38
C GLY A 144 2.14 -11.12 0.08
N ALA A 145 2.62 -11.90 1.06
CA ALA A 145 2.45 -11.55 2.48
C ALA A 145 2.99 -10.14 2.82
N PHE A 146 4.07 -9.70 2.16
CA PHE A 146 4.56 -8.31 2.33
C PHE A 146 3.52 -7.28 1.90
N ALA A 147 2.92 -7.48 0.72
CA ALA A 147 1.90 -6.58 0.19
C ALA A 147 0.59 -6.65 0.99
N ALA A 148 0.21 -7.85 1.48
CA ALA A 148 -0.90 -8.02 2.40
C ALA A 148 -0.69 -7.20 3.68
N GLY A 149 0.52 -7.25 4.25
CA GLY A 149 0.91 -6.41 5.38
C GLY A 149 0.77 -4.93 5.11
N ILE A 150 1.20 -4.44 3.93
CA ILE A 150 1.03 -3.04 3.54
C ILE A 150 -0.45 -2.64 3.55
N ILE A 151 -1.33 -3.45 2.94
CA ILE A 151 -2.77 -3.20 2.93
C ILE A 151 -3.30 -3.13 4.36
N GLU A 152 -2.95 -4.13 5.19
CA GLU A 152 -3.41 -4.21 6.58
C GLU A 152 -2.95 -3.00 7.41
N GLY A 153 -1.68 -2.60 7.26
CA GLY A 153 -1.14 -1.41 7.91
C GLY A 153 -1.92 -0.16 7.53
N ILE A 154 -2.18 0.05 6.24
CA ILE A 154 -2.97 1.20 5.76
C ILE A 154 -4.38 1.19 6.36
N LEU A 155 -5.06 0.05 6.33
CA LEU A 155 -6.42 -0.10 6.85
C LEU A 155 -6.47 0.15 8.37
N CYS A 156 -5.51 -0.40 9.12
CA CYS A 156 -5.37 -0.17 10.54
C CYS A 156 -5.15 1.33 10.87
N SER A 157 -4.21 2.01 10.19
CA SER A 157 -4.00 3.45 10.39
C SER A 157 -5.18 4.32 9.97
N ALA A 158 -5.98 3.88 9.01
CA ALA A 158 -7.19 4.57 8.59
C ALA A 158 -8.40 4.31 9.51
N GLU A 159 -8.24 3.52 10.58
CA GLU A 159 -9.29 3.02 11.49
C GLU A 159 -10.33 2.11 10.79
N PHE A 160 -9.88 1.25 9.89
CA PHE A 160 -10.65 0.16 9.30
C PHE A 160 -9.98 -1.18 9.62
N PRO A 161 -9.89 -1.61 10.89
CA PRO A 161 -9.18 -2.82 11.27
C PRO A 161 -9.70 -4.04 10.48
N ALA A 162 -8.76 -4.78 9.91
CA ALA A 162 -9.00 -5.94 9.07
C ALA A 162 -7.83 -6.93 9.21
N ALA A 163 -8.10 -8.20 8.98
CA ALA A 163 -7.06 -9.20 8.72
C ALA A 163 -6.87 -9.31 7.20
N VAL A 164 -5.62 -9.26 6.72
CA VAL A 164 -5.32 -9.39 5.29
C VAL A 164 -4.40 -10.56 5.04
N SER A 165 -4.74 -11.40 4.06
CA SER A 165 -3.90 -12.52 3.63
C SER A 165 -3.69 -12.50 2.12
N ALA A 166 -2.55 -13.01 1.67
CA ALA A 166 -2.26 -13.18 0.25
C ALA A 166 -2.44 -14.65 -0.16
N HIS A 167 -2.98 -14.87 -1.35
CA HIS A 167 -3.17 -16.18 -1.97
C HIS A 167 -2.79 -16.11 -3.44
N THR A 168 -1.97 -17.06 -3.90
CA THR A 168 -1.65 -17.17 -5.33
C THR A 168 -2.66 -18.10 -5.99
N VAL A 169 -3.29 -17.61 -7.07
CA VAL A 169 -4.28 -18.35 -7.86
C VAL A 169 -3.74 -18.53 -9.27
N GLU A 170 -3.88 -19.72 -9.83
CA GLU A 170 -3.52 -19.99 -11.23
C GLU A 170 -4.76 -19.74 -12.10
N ASP A 171 -4.79 -18.63 -12.82
CA ASP A 171 -5.95 -18.23 -13.64
C ASP A 171 -6.00 -19.03 -14.95
N THR A 172 -4.84 -19.27 -15.56
CA THR A 172 -4.65 -20.04 -16.79
C THR A 172 -3.32 -20.80 -16.72
N PRO A 173 -3.10 -21.83 -17.56
CA PRO A 173 -1.78 -22.45 -17.67
C PRO A 173 -0.73 -21.36 -17.94
N ASN A 174 0.22 -21.21 -17.02
CA ASN A 174 1.31 -20.21 -17.05
C ASN A 174 0.95 -18.77 -16.63
N SER A 175 -0.26 -18.49 -16.11
CA SER A 175 -0.62 -17.19 -15.52
C SER A 175 -0.97 -17.34 -14.05
N LYS A 176 -0.17 -16.72 -13.17
CA LYS A 176 -0.41 -16.67 -11.72
C LYS A 176 -0.86 -15.27 -11.33
N SER A 177 -1.99 -15.18 -10.65
CA SER A 177 -2.47 -13.96 -10.03
C SER A 177 -2.30 -14.05 -8.51
N THR A 178 -2.13 -12.91 -7.84
CA THR A 178 -2.09 -12.81 -6.39
C THR A 178 -3.32 -12.08 -5.92
N THR A 179 -4.13 -12.78 -5.13
CA THR A 179 -5.34 -12.26 -4.52
C THR A 179 -5.09 -11.94 -3.05
N PHE A 180 -5.37 -10.71 -2.67
CA PHE A 180 -5.35 -10.25 -1.28
C PHE A 180 -6.76 -10.33 -0.71
N LEU A 181 -7.01 -11.28 0.20
CA LEU A 181 -8.27 -11.38 0.92
C LEU A 181 -8.23 -10.42 2.11
N ILE A 182 -9.20 -9.52 2.18
CA ILE A 182 -9.35 -8.51 3.21
C ILE A 182 -10.62 -8.83 3.99
N LYS A 183 -10.45 -9.22 5.25
CA LYS A 183 -11.55 -9.53 6.16
C LYS A 183 -11.65 -8.46 7.24
N PHE A 184 -12.63 -7.59 7.12
CA PHE A 184 -12.87 -6.55 8.12
C PHE A 184 -13.38 -7.15 9.43
N LEU A 185 -13.05 -6.48 10.53
CA LEU A 185 -13.74 -6.73 11.79
C LEU A 185 -15.22 -6.31 11.67
N PRO A 186 -16.15 -7.02 12.34
CA PRO A 186 -17.59 -6.74 12.25
C PRO A 186 -17.95 -5.28 12.51
N GLU A 187 -17.31 -4.62 13.48
CA GLU A 187 -17.60 -3.23 13.84
C GLU A 187 -17.37 -2.24 12.70
N VAL A 188 -16.48 -2.54 11.76
CA VAL A 188 -16.19 -1.69 10.60
C VAL A 188 -17.39 -1.68 9.65
N ILE A 189 -17.98 -2.84 9.40
CA ILE A 189 -19.15 -2.98 8.53
C ILE A 189 -20.40 -2.44 9.20
N GLU A 190 -20.57 -2.64 10.51
CA GLU A 190 -21.64 -2.01 11.29
C GLU A 190 -21.56 -0.47 11.26
N ARG A 191 -20.36 0.09 11.42
CA ARG A 191 -20.13 1.54 11.24
C ARG A 191 -20.47 1.98 9.82
N GLN A 192 -20.05 1.23 8.81
CA GLN A 192 -20.35 1.53 7.40
C GLN A 192 -21.85 1.54 7.13
N LYS A 193 -22.61 0.61 7.70
CA LYS A 193 -24.09 0.56 7.59
C LYS A 193 -24.74 1.80 8.19
N ARG A 194 -24.28 2.25 9.38
CA ARG A 194 -24.75 3.50 10.00
C ARG A 194 -24.48 4.73 9.14
N LEU A 195 -23.30 4.81 8.53
CA LEU A 195 -22.94 5.89 7.62
C LEU A 195 -23.71 5.83 6.28
N GLY A 196 -24.14 4.64 5.85
CA GLY A 196 -24.97 4.42 4.67
C GLY A 196 -26.45 4.70 4.89
N GLY A 197 -26.94 4.56 6.12
CA GLY A 197 -28.32 4.86 6.51
C GLY A 197 -28.62 6.33 6.81
N GLY A 198 -27.62 7.22 6.78
CA GLY A 198 -27.74 8.66 7.03
C GLY A 198 -28.12 9.51 5.81
N GLY A 199 -28.78 8.92 4.82
CA GLY A 199 -29.42 9.66 3.73
C GLY A 199 -30.86 9.99 4.09
N VAL A 200 -31.11 11.27 4.41
CA VAL A 200 -32.42 11.91 4.65
C VAL A 200 -33.02 11.70 6.05
N THR A 201 -32.89 12.72 6.89
CA THR A 201 -34.01 13.38 7.60
C THR A 201 -33.47 14.61 8.35
N GLY A 202 -34.02 15.79 8.05
CA GLY A 202 -33.88 17.03 8.83
C GLY A 202 -32.87 18.02 8.28
#